data_AF-A0A1K1LCA0-F1
#
_entry.id   AF-A0A1K1LCA0-F1
#
_cell.length_a   1.000
_cell.length_b   1.000
_cell.length_c   1.000
_cell.angle_alpha   90.00
_cell.angle_beta   90.00
_cell.angle_gamma   90.00
#
_symmetry.space_group_name_H-M   'P 1'
#
loop_
_entity.id
_entity.type
_entity.pdbx_description
1 polymer ?
#
loop_
_entity_poly.entity_id
_entity_poly.type
_entity_poly.pdbx_seq_one_letter_code
_entity_poly.pdbx_strand_id
1 'polypeptide(L)' 'MSRLEEMGQREELRTRRKIIAAEITSHCDSIRHALPLVGDPEDIDGEYVMALGIKINERVQELRGVIRKIEVLERNLGL' A
#
# COMPACT_ATOMS: atom_id res chain seq x y z
N MET A 1 -18.14 21.12 2.04
CA MET A 1 -17.92 20.21 3.17
C MET A 1 -17.67 21.03 4.42
N SER A 2 -18.19 20.58 5.55
CA SER A 2 -17.89 21.15 6.87
C SER A 2 -16.48 20.75 7.30
N ARG A 3 -15.82 21.59 8.11
CA ARG A 3 -14.52 21.28 8.72
C ARG A 3 -14.53 19.93 9.46
N LEU A 4 -15.66 19.58 10.08
CA LEU A 4 -15.82 18.30 10.78
C LEU A 4 -15.80 17.11 9.80
N GLU A 5 -16.41 17.27 8.62
CA GLU A 5 -16.43 16.24 7.57
C GLU A 5 -15.02 16.03 7.00
N GLU A 6 -14.29 17.11 6.74
CA GLU A 6 -12.90 17.04 6.27
C GLU A 6 -11.97 16.36 7.29
N MET A 7 -12.17 16.61 8.58
CA MET A 7 -11.45 15.93 9.66
C MET A 7 -11.77 14.43 9.71
N GLY A 8 -13.05 14.05 9.59
CA GLY A 8 -13.48 12.65 9.54
C GLY A 8 -12.85 11.91 8.35
N GLN A 9 -12.95 12.51 7.16
CA GLN A 9 -12.38 11.96 5.93
C GLN A 9 -10.84 11.80 6.04
N ARG A 10 -10.16 12.75 6.67
CA ARG A 10 -8.71 12.66 6.91
C ARG A 10 -8.37 11.45 7.77
N GLU A 11 -9.08 11.19 8.85
CA GLU A 11 -8.79 10.04 9.73
C GLU A 11 -9.09 8.69 9.07
N GLU A 12 -10.15 8.61 8.25
CA GLU A 12 -10.41 7.45 7.39
C GLU A 12 -9.25 7.19 6.43
N LEU A 13 -8.78 8.23 5.73
CA LEU A 13 -7.66 8.12 4.81
C LEU A 13 -6.36 7.75 5.52
N ARG A 14 -6.10 8.24 6.74
CA ARG A 14 -4.93 7.85 7.55
C ARG A 14 -5.00 6.38 7.96
N THR A 15 -6.19 5.89 8.29
CA THR A 15 -6.41 4.47 8.58
C THR A 15 -6.17 3.63 7.32
N ARG A 16 -6.75 4.03 6.18
CA ARG A 16 -6.52 3.35 4.90
C ARG A 16 -5.04 3.34 4.50
N ARG A 17 -4.32 4.44 4.71
CA ARG A 17 -2.87 4.54 4.48
C ARG A 17 -2.10 3.49 5.27
N LYS A 18 -2.41 3.31 6.55
CA LYS A 18 -1.76 2.31 7.41
C LYS A 18 -2.03 0.89 6.92
N ILE A 19 -3.28 0.58 6.54
CA ILE A 19 -3.68 -0.73 6.02
C ILE A 19 -2.90 -1.05 4.74
N ILE A 20 -2.91 -0.14 3.75
CA ILE A 20 -2.22 -0.37 2.47
C ILE A 20 -0.71 -0.56 2.69
N ALA A 21 -0.08 0.23 3.58
CA ALA A 21 1.34 0.07 3.89
C ALA A 21 1.66 -1.31 4.50
N ALA A 22 0.79 -1.81 5.37
CA ALA A 22 0.92 -3.16 5.93
C ALA A 22 0.74 -4.24 4.86
N GLU A 23 -0.21 -4.09 3.93
CA GLU A 23 -0.41 -5.01 2.81
C GLU A 23 0.82 -5.06 1.88
N ILE A 24 1.40 -3.91 1.54
CA ILE A 24 2.63 -3.84 0.73
C ILE A 24 3.76 -4.59 1.42
N THR A 25 3.95 -4.35 2.73
CA THR A 25 5.02 -5.00 3.51
C THR A 25 4.82 -6.52 3.53
N SER A 26 3.60 -6.97 3.79
CA SER A 26 3.22 -8.38 3.77
C SER A 26 3.52 -9.05 2.44
N HIS A 27 3.15 -8.43 1.31
CA HIS A 27 3.45 -8.98 -0.01
C HIS A 27 4.96 -9.01 -0.31
N CYS A 28 5.71 -7.98 0.09
CA CYS A 28 7.17 -8.00 -0.03
C CYS A 28 7.79 -9.16 0.78
N ASP A 29 7.29 -9.44 1.98
CA ASP A 29 7.77 -10.56 2.80
C ASP A 29 7.41 -11.91 2.18
N SER A 30 6.22 -12.03 1.60
CA SER A 30 5.83 -13.23 0.83
C SER A 30 6.73 -13.45 -0.39
N ILE A 31 7.09 -12.40 -1.13
CA ILE A 31 8.06 -12.52 -2.25
C ILE A 31 9.41 -12.98 -1.74
N ARG A 32 9.93 -12.38 -0.65
CA ARG A 32 11.22 -12.80 -0.08
C ARG A 32 11.21 -14.26 0.37
N HIS A 33 10.09 -14.74 0.89
CA HIS A 33 9.95 -16.13 1.27
C HIS A 33 9.89 -17.08 0.07
N ALA A 34 9.25 -16.65 -1.02
CA ALA A 34 9.15 -17.41 -2.27
C ALA A 34 10.45 -17.38 -3.11
N LEU A 35 11.37 -16.48 -2.82
CA LEU A 35 12.67 -16.36 -3.50
C LEU A 35 13.80 -16.83 -2.56
N PRO A 36 14.12 -18.14 -2.52
CA PRO A 36 15.19 -18.65 -1.68
C PRO A 36 16.56 -18.12 -2.13
N LEU A 37 17.44 -17.80 -1.18
CA LEU A 37 18.82 -17.37 -1.46
C LEU A 37 19.70 -18.52 -1.98
N VAL A 38 19.31 -19.75 -1.68
CA VAL A 38 19.99 -20.99 -2.05
C VAL A 38 18.91 -21.97 -2.48
N GLY A 39 18.97 -22.42 -3.73
CA GLY A 39 17.97 -23.28 -4.36
C GLY A 39 18.08 -23.19 -5.87
N ASP A 40 17.48 -24.13 -6.59
CA ASP A 40 17.44 -24.10 -8.05
C ASP A 40 16.36 -23.11 -8.52
N PRO A 41 16.62 -22.27 -9.54
CA PRO A 41 15.62 -21.34 -10.06
C PRO A 41 14.32 -22.02 -10.53
N GLU A 42 14.38 -23.31 -10.87
CA GLU A 42 13.24 -24.12 -11.28
C GLU A 42 12.23 -24.35 -10.15
N ASP A 43 12.65 -24.24 -8.88
CA ASP A 43 11.78 -24.39 -7.71
C ASP A 43 11.01 -23.10 -7.39
N ILE A 44 11.30 -21.99 -8.07
CA ILE A 44 10.62 -20.71 -7.85
C ILE A 44 9.24 -20.76 -8.49
N ASP A 45 8.22 -20.51 -7.67
CA ASP A 45 6.86 -20.24 -8.16
C ASP A 45 6.81 -18.82 -8.78
N GLY A 46 7.19 -18.75 -10.06
CA GLY A 46 7.22 -17.51 -10.82
C GLY A 46 5.85 -16.87 -11.01
N GLU A 47 4.79 -17.67 -11.11
CA GLU A 47 3.41 -17.17 -11.21
C GLU A 47 2.98 -16.47 -9.91
N TYR A 48 3.30 -17.09 -8.76
CA TYR A 48 3.03 -16.50 -7.45
C TYR A 48 3.81 -15.20 -7.24
N VAL A 49 5.10 -15.18 -7.56
CA VAL A 49 5.95 -13.97 -7.45
C VAL A 49 5.42 -12.85 -8.35
N MET A 50 5.05 -13.17 -9.60
CA MET A 50 4.45 -12.20 -10.52
C MET A 50 3.12 -11.66 -9.97
N ALA A 51 2.24 -12.54 -9.47
CA ALA A 51 0.96 -12.13 -8.90
C ALA A 51 1.13 -11.19 -7.69
N LEU A 52 2.10 -11.46 -6.82
CA LEU A 52 2.45 -10.56 -5.71
C LEU A 52 3.01 -9.22 -6.21
N GLY A 53 3.86 -9.24 -7.23
CA GLY A 53 4.41 -8.02 -7.85
C GLY A 53 3.31 -7.10 -8.41
N ILE A 54 2.29 -7.66 -9.07
CA ILE A 54 1.13 -6.91 -9.56
C ILE A 54 0.37 -6.27 -8.38
N LYS A 55 0.05 -7.06 -7.35
CA LYS A 55 -0.65 -6.56 -6.15
C LYS A 55 0.11 -5.44 -5.45
N ILE A 56 1.44 -5.55 -5.34
CA ILE A 56 2.29 -4.49 -4.80
C ILE A 56 2.15 -3.22 -5.64
N ASN A 57 2.20 -3.32 -6.96
CA ASN A 57 2.07 -2.16 -7.84
C ASN A 57 0.73 -1.45 -7.64
N GLU A 58 -0.37 -2.19 -7.62
CA GLU A 58 -1.72 -1.68 -7.37
C GLU A 58 -1.80 -0.94 -6.04
N ARG A 59 -1.27 -1.55 -4.96
CA ARG A 59 -1.27 -0.95 -3.62
C ARG A 59 -0.38 0.28 -3.53
N VAL A 60 0.76 0.31 -4.21
CA VAL A 60 1.62 1.51 -4.28
C VAL A 60 0.90 2.64 -5.01
N GLN A 61 0.19 2.35 -6.10
CA GLN A 61 -0.60 3.36 -6.81
C GLN A 61 -1.74 3.90 -5.92
N GLU A 62 -2.44 3.02 -5.21
CA GLU A 62 -3.48 3.41 -4.26
C GLU A 62 -2.92 4.27 -3.13
N LEU A 63 -1.79 3.87 -2.53
CA LEU A 63 -1.12 4.59 -1.45
C LEU A 63 -0.76 6.02 -1.88
N ARG A 64 -0.22 6.20 -3.09
CA ARG A 64 0.07 7.53 -3.67
C ARG A 64 -1.20 8.36 -3.85
N GLY A 65 -2.32 7.74 -4.20
CA GLY A 65 -3.62 8.40 -4.27
C GLY A 65 -4.11 8.86 -2.89
N VAL A 66 -4.01 7.99 -1.89
CA VAL A 66 -4.39 8.29 -0.50
C VAL A 66 -3.55 9.42 0.10
N ILE A 67 -2.23 9.39 -0.09
CA ILE A 67 -1.31 10.45 0.39
C ILE A 67 -1.71 11.81 -0.20
N ARG A 68 -1.91 11.88 -1.52
CA ARG A 68 -2.35 13.12 -2.19
C ARG A 68 -3.68 13.64 -1.65
N LYS A 69 -4.64 12.75 -1.37
CA LYS A 69 -5.93 13.14 -0.77
C LYS A 69 -5.77 13.70 0.64
N ILE A 70 -4.90 13.11 1.45
CA ILE A 70 -4.58 13.61 2.80
C ILE A 70 -3.95 14.99 2.71
N GLU A 71 -2.97 15.21 1.83
CA GLU A 71 -2.30 16.50 1.65
C GLU A 71 -3.28 17.61 1.26
N VAL A 72 -4.24 17.32 0.38
CA VAL A 72 -5.30 18.26 0.01
C VAL A 72 -6.18 18.62 1.21
N LEU A 73 -6.60 17.63 2.00
CA LEU A 73 -7.41 17.86 3.20
C LEU A 73 -6.63 18.63 4.27
N GLU A 74 -5.35 18.32 4.48
CA GLU A 74 -4.51 19.04 5.43
C GLU A 74 -4.36 20.52 5.02
N ARG A 75 -4.16 20.79 3.73
CA ARG A 75 -4.17 22.16 3.20
C ARG A 75 -5.49 22.88 3.44
N ASN A 76 -6.64 22.22 3.20
CA ASN A 76 -7.96 22.83 3.45
C ASN A 76 -8.20 23.12 4.93
N LEU A 77 -7.70 22.25 5.80
CA LEU A 77 -7.83 22.36 7.26
C LEU A 77 -6.82 23.34 7.89
N GLY A 78 -5.82 23.81 7.13
CA GLY A 78 -4.74 24.65 7.60
C GLY A 78 -3.74 23.93 8.52
N LEU A 79 -3.46 22.65 8.23
CA LEU A 79 -2.55 21.76 8.97
C LEU A 79 -1.25 21.50 8.19
#